data_AF-A0A183VBV0-F1
#
_entry.id   AF-A0A183VBV0-F1
#
_cell.length_a   1.000
_cell.length_b   1.000
_cell.length_c   1.000
_cell.angle_alpha   90.00
_cell.angle_beta   90.00
_cell.angle_gamma   90.00
#
_symmetry.space_group_name_H-M   'P 1'
#
loop_
_entity.id
_entity.type
_entity.pdbx_description
1 polymer ?
#
loop_
_entity_poly.entity_id
_entity_poly.type
_entity_poly.pdbx_seq_one_letter_code
_entity_poly.pdbx_strand_id
1 'polypeptide(L)'
;MALAKFRIRAESFRDMRDKLNKPIGVAREVVLRQSLSDRFVEAFLEQISTNPTFSYPDPENLEACLGCATERASVKLSKNCVHVDVDEDGERRPPCSQCFCRPMWCETCMARIFAAKQDKNHPERWMPGKANCPTCRAVFCVLDVCLLQPSS
;
A
#
# COMPACT_ATOMS: atom_id res chain seq x y z
N MET A 1 -10.15 -12.72 37.95
CA MET A 1 -9.61 -11.40 37.59
C MET A 1 -10.04 -11.09 36.15
N ALA A 2 -10.91 -10.11 35.94
CA ALA A 2 -11.44 -9.80 34.61
C ALA A 2 -10.42 -8.95 33.85
N LEU A 3 -9.89 -9.47 32.74
CA LEU A 3 -9.04 -8.70 31.83
C LEU A 3 -9.92 -7.74 31.02
N ALA A 4 -9.76 -6.44 31.26
CA ALA A 4 -10.42 -5.42 30.45
C ALA A 4 -9.77 -5.38 29.06
N LYS A 5 -10.52 -5.74 28.02
CA LYS A 5 -10.06 -5.73 26.63
C LYS A 5 -10.36 -4.37 26.00
N PHE A 6 -9.34 -3.54 25.89
CA PHE A 6 -9.43 -2.25 25.20
C PHE A 6 -8.97 -2.43 23.74
N ARG A 7 -9.80 -2.01 22.78
CA ARG A 7 -9.46 -2.02 21.36
C ARG A 7 -9.21 -0.59 20.89
N ILE A 8 -7.97 -0.29 20.56
CA ILE A 8 -7.54 1.00 20.02
C ILE A 8 -7.25 0.83 18.53
N ARG A 9 -7.59 1.81 17.71
CA ARG A 9 -7.21 1.81 16.29
C ARG A 9 -5.72 2.09 16.14
N ALA A 10 -5.06 1.40 15.21
CA ALA A 10 -3.61 1.54 15.00
C ALA A 10 -3.19 2.97 14.58
N GLU A 11 -4.06 3.69 13.84
CA GLU A 11 -3.87 5.11 13.50
C GLU A 11 -3.82 5.99 14.77
N SER A 12 -4.80 5.85 15.66
CA SER A 12 -4.85 6.60 16.91
C SER A 12 -3.69 6.27 17.85
N PHE A 13 -3.19 5.03 17.82
CA PHE A 13 -2.02 4.64 18.60
C PHE A 13 -0.73 5.26 18.05
N ARG A 14 -0.54 5.29 16.72
CA ARG A 14 0.60 5.96 16.08
C ARG A 14 0.59 7.47 16.37
N ASP A 15 -0.54 8.14 16.16
CA ASP A 15 -0.69 9.56 16.47
C ASP A 15 -0.42 9.88 17.95
N MET A 16 -0.87 9.01 18.86
CA MET A 16 -0.62 9.16 20.29
C MET A 16 0.86 8.97 20.62
N ARG A 17 1.53 8.01 19.97
CA ARG A 17 2.97 7.77 20.13
C ARG A 17 3.79 8.96 19.67
N ASP A 18 3.46 9.53 18.52
CA ASP A 18 4.23 10.63 17.93
C ASP A 18 4.05 11.95 18.69
N LYS A 19 2.90 12.12 19.37
CA LYS A 19 2.64 13.26 20.27
C LYS A 19 3.25 13.10 21.67
N LEU A 20 3.56 11.88 22.08
CA LEU A 20 4.19 11.61 23.37
C LEU A 20 5.72 11.68 23.21
N ASN A 21 6.29 12.83 23.56
CA ASN A 21 7.74 13.07 23.64
C ASN A 21 8.46 12.26 24.76
N LYS A 22 7.86 11.17 25.22
CA LYS A 22 8.38 10.25 26.23
C LYS A 22 8.21 8.81 25.75
N PRO A 23 9.17 7.91 26.01
CA PRO A 23 9.04 6.51 25.63
C PRO A 23 7.80 5.91 26.30
N ILE A 24 6.85 5.44 25.49
CA ILE A 24 5.71 4.67 25.99
C ILE A 24 6.24 3.29 26.39
N GLY A 25 6.31 3.04 27.69
CA GLY A 25 6.57 1.71 28.21
C GLY A 25 5.39 0.79 27.86
N VAL A 26 5.55 -0.06 26.84
CA VAL A 26 4.60 -1.14 26.58
C VAL A 26 4.74 -2.13 27.73
N ALA A 27 3.72 -2.21 28.59
CA ALA A 27 3.70 -3.19 29.67
C ALA A 27 3.93 -4.59 29.09
N ARG A 28 4.68 -5.46 29.79
CA ARG A 28 5.09 -6.79 29.30
C ARG A 28 3.93 -7.67 28.80
N GLU A 29 2.71 -7.34 29.20
CA GLU A 29 1.47 -8.06 28.89
C GLU A 29 0.68 -7.45 27.70
N VAL A 30 1.15 -6.34 27.13
CA VAL A 30 0.53 -5.68 25.97
C VAL A 30 1.24 -6.16 24.71
N VAL A 31 0.67 -7.18 24.06
CA VAL A 31 1.09 -7.60 22.72
C VAL A 31 0.48 -6.63 21.71
N LEU A 32 1.28 -5.69 21.20
CA LEU A 32 0.88 -4.84 20.10
C LEU A 32 0.84 -5.68 18.81
N ARG A 33 -0.27 -6.36 18.58
CA ARG A 33 -0.47 -7.14 17.35
C ARG A 33 -0.62 -6.16 16.19
N GLN A 34 0.44 -5.96 15.41
CA GLN A 34 0.31 -5.39 14.06
C GLN A 34 -0.74 -6.18 13.29
N SER A 35 -1.65 -5.47 12.60
CA SER A 35 -2.64 -6.13 11.78
C SER A 35 -1.97 -6.80 10.58
N LEU A 36 -2.60 -7.84 10.02
CA LEU A 36 -2.16 -8.46 8.76
C LEU A 36 -1.97 -7.40 7.66
N SER A 37 -2.87 -6.41 7.61
CA SER A 37 -2.79 -5.30 6.67
C SER A 37 -1.58 -4.39 6.92
N ASP A 38 -1.19 -4.13 8.17
CA ASP A 38 0.02 -3.33 8.46
C ASP A 38 1.28 -4.07 7.98
N ARG A 39 1.39 -5.38 8.26
CA ARG A 39 2.52 -6.20 7.77
C ARG A 39 2.58 -6.28 6.26
N PHE A 40 1.42 -6.42 5.62
CA PHE A 40 1.36 -6.42 4.16
C PHE A 40 1.80 -5.08 3.58
N VAL A 41 1.40 -3.95 4.19
CA VAL A 41 1.87 -2.64 3.76
C VAL A 41 3.40 -2.57 3.83
N GLU A 42 4.02 -3.03 4.90
CA GLU A 42 5.49 -3.09 5.00
C GLU A 42 6.12 -3.92 3.87
N ALA A 43 5.64 -5.13 3.62
CA ALA A 43 6.14 -6.00 2.54
C ALA A 43 5.89 -5.40 1.14
N PHE A 44 4.75 -4.74 0.94
CA PHE A 44 4.41 -4.06 -0.32
C PHE A 44 5.38 -2.90 -0.59
N LEU A 45 5.70 -2.10 0.43
CA LEU A 45 6.65 -0.99 0.30
C LEU A 45 8.06 -1.50 -0.02
N GLU A 46 8.49 -2.59 0.62
CA GLU A 46 9.75 -3.25 0.29
C GLU A 46 9.79 -3.72 -1.17
N GLN A 47 8.74 -4.38 -1.65
CA GLN A 47 8.64 -4.82 -3.04
C GLN A 47 8.74 -3.64 -4.02
N ILE A 48 7.94 -2.57 -3.84
CA ILE A 48 7.93 -1.45 -4.81
C ILE A 48 9.22 -0.63 -4.79
N SER A 49 10.01 -0.70 -3.71
CA SER A 49 11.33 -0.08 -3.66
C SER A 49 12.32 -0.69 -4.66
N THR A 50 12.04 -1.92 -5.12
CA THR A 50 12.84 -2.64 -6.13
C THR A 50 12.26 -2.52 -7.54
N ASN A 51 11.06 -1.94 -7.68
CA ASN A 51 10.42 -1.76 -8.98
C ASN A 51 11.10 -0.62 -9.78
N PRO A 52 10.93 -0.59 -11.12
CA PRO A 52 11.27 0.58 -11.91
C PRO A 52 10.58 1.84 -11.38
N THR A 53 11.33 2.94 -11.36
CA THR A 53 10.82 4.26 -10.99
C THR A 53 10.16 4.95 -12.19
N PHE A 54 9.31 5.94 -11.93
CA PHE A 54 8.68 6.76 -12.95
C PHE A 54 9.19 8.19 -12.87
N SER A 55 9.87 8.64 -13.92
CA SER A 55 10.31 10.04 -14.05
C SER A 55 9.09 10.92 -14.29
N TYR A 56 8.81 11.82 -13.34
CA TYR A 56 7.69 12.75 -13.43
C TYR A 56 8.22 14.16 -13.72
N PRO A 57 7.77 14.81 -14.81
CA PRO A 57 8.34 16.08 -15.27
C PRO A 57 8.09 17.26 -14.33
N ASP A 58 7.01 17.22 -13.56
CA ASP A 58 6.56 18.37 -12.74
C ASP A 58 6.42 17.99 -11.26
N PRO A 59 7.50 17.55 -10.56
CA PRO A 59 7.42 17.11 -9.18
C PRO A 59 6.96 18.23 -8.23
N GLU A 60 7.17 19.48 -8.60
CA GLU A 60 6.68 20.65 -7.85
C GLU A 60 5.14 20.75 -7.87
N ASN A 61 4.48 20.23 -8.91
CA ASN A 61 3.02 20.24 -9.07
C ASN A 61 2.33 18.98 -8.52
N LEU A 62 3.05 18.10 -7.81
CA LEU A 62 2.43 16.95 -7.15
C LEU A 62 1.49 17.40 -6.02
N GLU A 63 0.22 17.05 -6.14
CA GLU A 63 -0.80 17.36 -5.15
C GLU A 63 -0.66 16.47 -3.90
N ALA A 64 -1.37 16.84 -2.83
CA ALA A 64 -1.52 15.97 -1.67
C ALA A 64 -2.20 14.65 -2.08
N CYS A 65 -1.78 13.55 -1.44
CA CYS A 65 -2.35 12.24 -1.62
C CYS A 65 -3.86 12.26 -1.31
N LEU A 66 -4.67 11.78 -2.25
CA LEU A 66 -6.13 11.72 -2.09
C LEU A 66 -6.60 10.82 -0.94
N GLY A 67 -5.73 9.93 -0.44
CA GLY A 67 -6.05 9.02 0.65
C GLY A 67 -5.81 9.60 2.04
N CYS A 68 -4.60 10.09 2.31
CA CYS A 68 -4.23 10.58 3.64
C CYS A 68 -4.23 12.10 3.76
N ALA A 69 -4.13 12.85 2.65
CA ALA A 69 -3.95 14.31 2.61
C ALA A 69 -2.71 14.86 3.36
N THR A 70 -1.93 14.01 4.04
CA THR A 70 -0.71 14.40 4.78
C THR A 70 0.53 14.36 3.92
N GLU A 71 0.64 13.35 3.06
CA GLU A 71 1.78 13.14 2.17
C GLU A 71 1.45 13.61 0.76
N ARG A 72 2.46 13.91 -0.06
CA ARG A 72 2.26 14.14 -1.51
C ARG A 72 2.05 12.81 -2.24
N ALA A 73 1.49 12.88 -3.44
CA ALA A 73 1.50 11.71 -4.32
C ALA A 73 2.95 11.26 -4.60
N SER A 74 3.23 9.97 -4.39
CA SER A 74 4.59 9.40 -4.52
C SER A 74 4.66 8.17 -5.42
N VAL A 75 3.52 7.72 -5.97
CA VAL A 75 3.49 6.57 -6.89
C VAL A 75 2.73 6.85 -8.18
N LYS A 76 3.20 6.22 -9.26
CA LYS A 76 2.51 6.10 -10.55
C LYS A 76 2.26 4.63 -10.83
N LEU A 77 1.04 4.32 -11.29
CA LEU A 77 0.75 3.02 -11.88
C LEU A 77 1.19 3.02 -13.35
N SER A 78 2.10 2.12 -13.72
CA SER A 78 2.61 1.89 -15.07
C SER A 78 2.75 0.39 -15.29
N LYS A 79 2.27 -0.12 -16.43
CA LYS A 79 2.31 -1.57 -16.68
C LYS A 79 3.75 -2.00 -16.94
N ASN A 80 4.34 -2.70 -15.98
CA ASN A 80 5.69 -3.28 -16.07
C ASN A 80 5.69 -4.80 -15.93
N CYS A 81 4.60 -5.40 -15.44
CA CYS A 81 4.52 -6.84 -15.33
C CYS A 81 4.39 -7.52 -16.70
N VAL A 82 4.97 -8.72 -16.81
CA VAL A 82 4.68 -9.67 -17.89
C VAL A 82 3.32 -10.30 -17.60
N HIS A 83 2.46 -10.40 -18.61
CA HIS A 83 1.17 -11.05 -18.43
C HIS A 83 1.36 -12.55 -18.27
N VAL A 84 0.70 -13.12 -17.27
CA VAL A 84 0.55 -14.57 -17.13
C VAL A 84 -0.96 -14.83 -17.18
N ASP A 85 -1.40 -15.60 -18.18
CA ASP A 85 -2.83 -15.88 -18.45
C ASP A 85 -3.50 -16.74 -17.38
N VAL A 86 -2.69 -17.46 -16.62
CA VAL A 86 -3.09 -18.42 -15.59
C VAL A 86 -2.19 -18.19 -14.39
N ASP A 87 -2.76 -17.91 -13.22
CA ASP A 87 -1.96 -17.84 -12.00
C ASP A 87 -1.50 -19.25 -11.55
N GLU A 88 -0.67 -19.32 -10.52
CA GLU A 88 -0.14 -20.59 -10.00
C GLU A 88 -1.25 -21.57 -9.54
N ASP A 89 -2.47 -21.06 -9.34
CA ASP A 89 -3.64 -21.83 -8.89
C ASP A 89 -4.58 -22.25 -10.03
N GLY A 90 -4.26 -21.90 -11.29
CA GLY A 90 -5.10 -22.24 -12.44
C GLY A 90 -6.23 -21.24 -12.72
N GLU A 91 -6.33 -20.15 -11.96
CA GLU A 91 -7.39 -19.16 -12.05
C GLU A 91 -7.07 -18.08 -13.11
N ARG A 92 -8.06 -17.79 -13.96
CA ARG A 92 -7.95 -16.71 -14.95
C ARG A 92 -8.23 -15.37 -14.29
N ARG A 93 -7.20 -14.55 -14.10
CA ARG A 93 -7.34 -13.17 -13.65
C ARG A 93 -7.28 -12.21 -14.82
N PRO A 94 -8.04 -11.10 -14.81
CA PRO A 94 -7.95 -10.10 -15.87
C PRO A 94 -6.51 -9.58 -16.00
N PRO A 95 -6.03 -9.31 -17.23
CA PRO A 95 -4.69 -8.80 -17.47
C PRO A 95 -4.49 -7.45 -16.78
N CYS A 96 -3.27 -7.22 -16.29
CA CYS A 96 -2.88 -5.87 -15.91
C CYS A 96 -2.89 -4.97 -17.16
N SER A 97 -3.37 -3.75 -17.02
CA SER A 97 -3.63 -2.81 -18.10
C SER A 97 -2.96 -1.47 -17.84
N GLN A 98 -2.61 -0.74 -18.89
CA GLN A 98 -1.97 0.57 -18.74
C GLN A 98 -2.90 1.56 -18.00
N CYS A 99 -2.34 2.25 -17.00
CA CYS A 99 -3.02 3.32 -16.29
C CYS A 99 -2.55 4.70 -16.79
N PHE A 100 -3.48 5.55 -17.18
CA PHE A 100 -3.22 6.92 -17.68
C PHE A 100 -3.51 8.02 -16.64
N CYS A 101 -3.88 7.65 -15.42
CA CYS A 101 -4.08 8.64 -14.35
C CYS A 101 -2.77 9.34 -13.99
N ARG A 102 -2.85 10.61 -13.60
CA ARG A 102 -1.74 11.33 -12.94
C ARG A 102 -1.41 10.66 -11.59
N PRO A 103 -0.20 10.88 -11.03
CA PRO A 103 0.09 10.50 -9.66
C PRO A 103 -0.82 11.28 -8.69
N MET A 104 -1.59 10.56 -7.88
CA MET A 104 -2.56 11.14 -6.93
C MET A 104 -2.52 10.47 -5.55
N TRP A 105 -1.67 9.46 -5.38
CA TRP A 105 -1.62 8.62 -4.19
C TRP A 105 -0.17 8.48 -3.72
N CYS A 106 0.03 8.46 -2.40
CA CYS A 106 1.29 8.02 -1.81
C CYS A 106 1.35 6.49 -1.78
N GLU A 107 2.57 5.96 -1.72
CA GLU A 107 2.87 4.54 -1.63
C GLU A 107 2.09 3.80 -0.53
N THR A 108 2.01 4.39 0.67
CA THR A 108 1.32 3.76 1.81
C THR A 108 -0.19 3.66 1.55
N CYS A 109 -0.80 4.69 0.98
CA CYS A 109 -2.22 4.63 0.63
C CYS A 109 -2.48 3.64 -0.51
N MET A 110 -1.59 3.58 -1.50
CA MET A 110 -1.69 2.60 -2.57
C MET A 110 -1.59 1.16 -2.04
N ALA A 111 -0.65 0.89 -1.13
CA ALA A 111 -0.50 -0.41 -0.47
C ALA A 111 -1.77 -0.81 0.30
N ARG A 112 -2.39 0.13 1.03
CA ARG A 112 -3.65 -0.10 1.75
C ARG A 112 -4.82 -0.39 0.80
N ILE A 113 -4.93 0.37 -0.29
CA ILE A 113 -5.95 0.14 -1.32
C ILE A 113 -5.79 -1.24 -1.93
N PHE A 114 -4.54 -1.62 -2.25
CA PHE A 114 -4.23 -2.93 -2.80
C PHE A 114 -4.62 -4.04 -1.83
N ALA A 115 -4.19 -3.95 -0.56
CA ALA A 115 -4.52 -4.91 0.50
C ALA A 115 -6.04 -5.07 0.69
N ALA A 116 -6.80 -3.98 0.62
CA ALA A 116 -8.25 -3.99 0.78
C ALA A 116 -9.00 -4.74 -0.35
N LYS A 117 -8.33 -5.00 -1.48
CA LYS A 117 -8.87 -5.79 -2.61
C LYS A 117 -8.51 -7.27 -2.57
N GLN A 118 -7.66 -7.68 -1.63
CA GLN A 118 -7.23 -9.07 -1.54
C GLN A 118 -8.17 -9.93 -0.70
N ASP A 119 -8.15 -11.24 -0.94
CA ASP A 119 -8.95 -12.20 -0.17
C ASP A 119 -8.34 -12.40 1.22
N LYS A 120 -9.08 -12.00 2.26
CA LYS A 120 -8.65 -12.09 3.66
C LYS A 120 -8.46 -13.53 4.16
N ASN A 121 -9.06 -14.51 3.49
CA ASN A 121 -8.90 -15.92 3.82
C ASN A 121 -7.59 -16.51 3.25
N HIS A 122 -6.98 -15.83 2.27
CA HIS A 122 -5.79 -16.27 1.56
C HIS A 122 -4.67 -15.20 1.56
N PRO A 123 -4.16 -14.81 2.75
CA PRO A 123 -3.08 -13.81 2.89
C PRO A 123 -1.81 -14.12 2.09
N GLU A 124 -1.49 -15.40 1.93
CA GLU A 124 -0.36 -15.90 1.14
C GLU A 124 -0.44 -15.50 -0.33
N ARG A 125 -1.65 -15.24 -0.85
CA ARG A 125 -1.89 -14.84 -2.25
C ARG A 125 -1.95 -13.33 -2.46
N TRP A 126 -1.75 -12.51 -1.42
CA TRP A 126 -1.91 -11.07 -1.53
C TRP A 126 -0.84 -10.46 -2.45
N MET A 127 0.44 -10.80 -2.29
CA MET A 127 1.53 -10.21 -3.09
C MET A 127 1.39 -10.49 -4.61
N PRO A 128 1.12 -11.74 -5.07
CA PRO A 128 0.82 -12.01 -6.49
C PRO A 128 -0.60 -11.57 -6.90
N GLY A 129 -1.36 -10.97 -5.98
CA GLY A 129 -2.69 -10.43 -6.19
C GLY A 129 -2.76 -9.32 -7.24
N LYS A 130 -3.99 -8.93 -7.56
CA LYS A 130 -4.28 -7.78 -8.42
C LYS A 130 -5.25 -6.84 -7.72
N ALA A 131 -5.23 -5.58 -8.12
CA ALA A 131 -6.18 -4.57 -7.70
C ALA A 131 -6.57 -3.69 -8.90
N ASN A 132 -7.53 -2.81 -8.68
CA ASN A 132 -7.97 -1.83 -9.68
C ASN A 132 -7.53 -0.44 -9.23
N CYS A 133 -7.00 0.36 -10.15
CA CYS A 133 -6.72 1.77 -9.91
C CYS A 133 -7.98 2.43 -9.30
N PRO A 134 -7.88 3.13 -8.16
CA PRO A 134 -9.03 3.73 -7.49
C PRO A 134 -9.73 4.80 -8.33
N THR A 135 -9.06 5.34 -9.36
CA THR A 135 -9.59 6.39 -10.23
C THR A 135 -10.14 5.82 -11.55
N CYS A 136 -9.30 5.16 -12.37
CA CYS A 136 -9.72 4.68 -13.70
C CYS A 136 -10.04 3.19 -13.78
N ARG A 137 -9.93 2.45 -12.66
CA ARG A 137 -10.14 0.99 -12.57
C ARG A 137 -9.22 0.09 -13.39
N ALA A 138 -8.20 0.63 -14.06
CA ALA A 138 -7.14 -0.15 -14.70
C ALA A 138 -6.62 -1.22 -13.72
N VAL A 139 -6.56 -2.46 -14.17
CA VAL A 139 -6.07 -3.59 -13.37
C VAL A 139 -4.55 -3.48 -13.26
N PHE A 140 -4.00 -3.71 -12.07
CA PHE A 140 -2.57 -3.65 -11.81
C PHE A 140 -2.16 -4.68 -10.75
N CYS A 141 -0.90 -5.12 -10.77
CA CYS A 141 -0.28 -5.88 -9.68
C CYS A 141 0.81 -5.04 -8.99
N VAL A 142 1.44 -5.58 -7.94
CA VAL A 142 2.47 -4.85 -7.18
C VAL A 142 3.65 -4.38 -8.06
N LEU A 143 3.98 -5.13 -9.12
CA LEU A 143 5.07 -4.81 -10.06
C LEU A 143 4.78 -3.59 -10.94
N ASP A 144 3.50 -3.21 -11.08
CA ASP A 144 3.07 -2.06 -11.86
C ASP A 144 3.11 -0.74 -11.05
N VAL A 145 3.50 -0.80 -9.78
CA VAL A 145 3.59 0.38 -8.91
C VAL A 145 5.01 0.94 -8.95
N CYS A 146 5.16 2.12 -9.53
CA CYS A 146 6.43 2.81 -9.65
C CYS A 146 6.50 3.96 -8.65
N LEU A 147 7.58 4.03 -7.87
CA LEU A 147 7.92 5.23 -7.11
C LEU A 147 8.27 6.37 -8.08
N LEU A 148 7.82 7.58 -7.74
CA LEU A 148 8.18 8.76 -8.53
C LEU A 148 9.66 9.13 -8.30
N GLN A 149 10.32 9.53 -9.36
CA GLN A 149 11.62 10.21 -9.30
C GLN A 149 11.52 11.59 -9.95
N PRO A 150 12.24 12.60 -9.42
CA PRO A 150 12.41 13.86 -10.11
C PRO A 150 13.03 13.60 -11.49
N SER A 151 12.49 14.20 -12.54
CA SER A 151 13.18 14.26 -13.82
C SER A 151 14.45 15.10 -13.67
N SER A 152 15.61 14.51 -13.92
CA SER A 152 16.90 15.22 -14.01
C SER A 152 16.92 16.24 -15.15
#